data_AF-A0A6I9NE26-F1
#
_entry.id   AF-A0A6I9NE26-F1
#
_cell.length_a   1.000
_cell.length_b   1.000
_cell.length_c   1.000
_cell.angle_alpha   90.00
_cell.angle_beta   90.00
_cell.angle_gamma   90.00
#
_symmetry.space_group_name_H-M   'P 1'
#
loop_
_entity.id
_entity.type
_entity.pdbx_description
1 polymer ?
#
loop_
_entity_poly.entity_id
_entity_poly.type
_entity_poly.pdbx_seq_one_letter_code
_entity_poly.pdbx_strand_id
1 'polypeptide(L)'
;ALFVNQVGLCLIVSSAATCGIVMFAYYIKCDPLKSGRISAPDLYMPYFVLDIFKNHPGFPGLFLACAYSGTLSTASTSINAMAAVTMEDLLRPRLVHMTQKKLILISRGLSLLYGVGCITVAALSSLLDLGVLQGSFTVMGVVSGPLLGVFILGMFFPATNRLGAFSGIFVGYCVSLWLAVGSTLYPPSEETMGVLPSYTGECELNVTLNSSTHQDQLSISTLLHPGDPGGLLNFYSMSYLYFGAMATSSVVLAGLIVSYATGPTKRNNIKEGLLWWDLKKKQVDVPSERRPGKMSRRFPCLLHNGCWDRCQANLNNKVK
;
A
#
# COMPACT_ATOMS: atom_id res chain seq x y z
N ALA A 1 11.91 8.37 -13.07
CA ALA A 1 10.55 8.42 -12.50
C ALA A 1 10.45 7.62 -11.21
N LEU A 2 10.59 6.28 -11.23
CA LEU A 2 10.46 5.44 -10.03
C LEU A 2 11.40 5.84 -8.87
N PHE A 3 12.70 6.02 -9.13
CA PHE A 3 13.64 6.45 -8.08
C PHE A 3 13.30 7.81 -7.45
N VAL A 4 12.81 8.75 -8.26
CA VAL A 4 12.38 10.08 -7.76
C VAL A 4 11.14 9.95 -6.88
N ASN A 5 10.18 9.10 -7.29
CA ASN A 5 9.01 8.79 -6.48
C ASN A 5 9.40 8.13 -5.14
N GLN A 6 10.38 7.23 -5.16
CA GLN A 6 10.87 6.55 -3.96
C GLN A 6 11.48 7.54 -2.97
N VAL A 7 12.33 8.47 -3.43
CA VAL A 7 12.90 9.52 -2.59
C VAL A 7 11.81 10.40 -2.00
N GLY A 8 10.82 10.81 -2.80
CA GLY A 8 9.67 11.58 -2.33
C GLY A 8 8.89 10.87 -1.23
N LEU A 9 8.61 9.57 -1.40
CA LEU A 9 7.90 8.76 -0.42
C LEU A 9 8.70 8.60 0.88
N CYS A 10 10.02 8.40 0.79
CA CYS A 10 10.89 8.37 1.98
C CYS A 10 10.84 9.68 2.77
N LEU A 11 10.89 10.83 2.08
CA LEU A 11 10.78 12.14 2.73
C LEU A 11 9.43 12.31 3.43
N ILE A 12 8.33 11.98 2.76
CA ILE A 12 6.98 12.08 3.34
C ILE A 12 6.87 11.20 4.59
N VAL A 13 7.27 9.93 4.52
CA VAL A 13 7.20 8.99 5.66
C VAL A 13 8.09 9.45 6.81
N SER A 14 9.32 9.90 6.52
CA SER A 14 10.22 10.41 7.56
C SER A 14 9.64 11.65 8.27
N SER A 15 9.05 12.58 7.52
CA SER A 15 8.42 13.78 8.10
C SER A 15 7.23 13.41 8.99
N ALA A 16 6.37 12.48 8.55
CA ALA A 16 5.24 11.99 9.34
C ALA A 16 5.69 11.31 10.63
N ALA A 17 6.75 10.49 10.57
CA ALA A 17 7.34 9.85 11.74
C ALA A 17 7.90 10.88 12.74
N THR A 18 8.63 11.89 12.24
CA THR A 18 9.14 12.97 13.11
C THR A 18 8.01 13.76 13.78
N CYS A 19 6.92 14.05 13.07
CA CYS A 19 5.75 14.69 13.65
C CYS A 19 5.13 13.83 14.76
N GLY A 20 5.03 12.51 14.56
CA GLY A 20 4.52 11.59 15.57
C GLY A 20 5.38 11.56 16.85
N ILE A 21 6.71 11.59 16.71
CA ILE A 21 7.64 11.63 17.85
C ILE A 21 7.49 12.94 18.63
N VAL A 22 7.42 14.08 17.93
CA VAL A 22 7.24 15.40 18.55
C VAL A 22 5.90 15.48 19.28
N MET A 23 4.83 14.98 18.66
CA MET A 23 3.50 14.92 19.26
C MET A 23 3.48 14.05 20.52
N PHE A 24 4.14 12.89 20.48
CA PHE A 24 4.30 12.03 21.67
C PHE A 24 5.07 12.75 22.79
N ALA A 25 6.19 13.40 22.48
CA ALA A 25 6.98 14.14 23.47
C ALA A 25 6.17 15.30 24.11
N TYR A 26 5.27 15.92 23.35
CA TYR A 26 4.39 16.97 23.85
C TYR A 26 3.27 16.45 24.75
N TYR A 27 2.63 15.32 24.39
CA TYR A 27 1.49 14.75 25.14
C TYR A 27 1.85 13.66 26.15
N ILE A 28 3.13 13.34 26.35
CA ILE A 28 3.55 12.26 27.27
C ILE A 28 3.01 12.42 28.70
N LYS A 29 2.88 13.67 29.16
CA LYS A 29 2.41 14.00 30.52
C LYS A 29 0.91 14.22 30.64
N CYS A 30 0.27 14.57 29.52
CA CYS A 30 -1.17 14.76 29.44
C CYS A 30 -1.67 14.24 28.10
N ASP A 31 -2.01 12.96 28.10
CA ASP A 31 -2.56 12.29 26.92
C ASP A 31 -4.01 12.74 26.67
N PRO A 32 -4.31 13.42 25.54
CA PRO A 32 -5.65 13.90 25.23
C PRO A 32 -6.67 12.78 24.99
N LEU A 33 -6.23 11.57 24.61
CA LEU A 33 -7.12 10.41 24.44
C LEU A 33 -7.53 9.87 25.81
N LYS A 34 -6.56 9.65 26.70
CA LYS A 34 -6.84 9.15 28.06
C LYS A 34 -7.58 10.18 28.91
N SER A 35 -7.36 11.48 28.67
CA SER A 35 -8.09 12.55 29.36
C SER A 35 -9.49 12.81 28.79
N GLY A 36 -9.92 12.06 27.76
CA GLY A 36 -11.24 12.21 27.14
C GLY A 36 -11.43 13.48 26.30
N ARG A 37 -10.34 14.19 25.93
CA ARG A 37 -10.41 15.38 25.05
C ARG A 37 -10.57 15.00 23.58
N ILE A 38 -10.12 13.80 23.21
CA ILE A 38 -10.38 13.18 21.90
C ILE A 38 -11.00 11.80 22.07
N SER A 39 -11.88 11.40 21.15
CA SER A 39 -12.59 10.11 21.21
C SER A 39 -11.91 8.98 20.45
N ALA A 40 -10.97 9.32 19.55
CA ALA A 40 -10.32 8.36 18.66
C ALA A 40 -8.84 8.75 18.42
N PRO A 41 -7.93 7.77 18.21
CA PRO A 41 -6.52 8.03 17.97
C PRO A 41 -6.28 8.81 16.66
N ASP A 42 -7.13 8.67 15.65
CA ASP A 42 -6.98 9.38 14.38
C ASP A 42 -7.12 10.92 14.52
N LEU A 43 -7.64 11.39 15.66
CA LEU A 43 -7.83 12.81 15.96
C LEU A 43 -6.62 13.48 16.64
N TYR A 44 -5.56 12.73 16.95
CA TYR A 44 -4.37 13.30 17.59
C TYR A 44 -3.75 14.44 16.78
N MET A 45 -3.52 14.24 15.48
CA MET A 45 -2.85 15.23 14.64
C MET A 45 -3.70 16.50 14.42
N PRO A 46 -5.00 16.42 14.07
CA PRO A 46 -5.86 17.60 14.01
C PRO A 46 -5.95 18.36 15.34
N TYR A 47 -6.05 17.64 16.46
CA TYR A 47 -6.09 18.25 17.79
C TYR A 47 -4.78 18.98 18.12
N PHE A 48 -3.64 18.36 17.83
CA PHE A 48 -2.31 18.93 18.04
C PHE A 48 -2.10 20.25 17.28
N VAL A 49 -2.55 20.31 16.02
CA VAL A 49 -2.47 21.53 15.20
C VAL A 49 -3.33 22.66 15.79
N LEU A 50 -4.53 22.34 16.28
CA LEU A 50 -5.40 23.34 16.92
C LEU A 50 -4.81 23.85 18.25
N ASP A 51 -4.14 22.98 19.00
CA ASP A 51 -3.53 23.30 20.29
C ASP A 51 -2.31 24.21 20.13
N ILE A 52 -1.35 23.83 19.27
CA ILE A 52 -0.12 24.63 19.03
C ILE A 52 -0.42 25.98 18.37
N PHE A 53 -1.34 26.02 17.39
CA PHE A 53 -1.65 27.24 16.65
C PHE A 53 -2.83 28.01 17.21
N LYS A 54 -3.21 27.79 18.48
CA LYS A 54 -4.34 28.48 19.14
C LYS A 54 -4.28 30.00 19.01
N ASN A 55 -3.08 30.59 19.03
CA ASN A 55 -2.87 32.03 18.93
C ASN A 55 -2.63 32.53 17.49
N HIS A 56 -2.58 31.64 16.50
CA HIS A 56 -2.25 31.98 15.11
C HIS A 56 -3.37 31.51 14.16
N PRO A 57 -4.49 32.27 14.07
CA PRO A 57 -5.60 31.92 13.20
C PRO A 57 -5.13 31.92 11.73
N GLY A 58 -5.39 30.83 11.02
CA GLY A 58 -4.97 30.62 9.62
C GLY A 58 -4.13 29.37 9.40
N PHE A 59 -3.19 29.07 10.29
CA PHE A 59 -2.36 27.86 10.19
C PHE A 59 -3.16 26.55 10.27
N PRO A 60 -4.15 26.40 11.18
CA PRO A 60 -5.01 25.22 11.17
C PRO A 60 -5.80 25.06 9.87
N GLY A 61 -6.24 26.18 9.27
CA GLY A 61 -6.93 26.17 7.98
C GLY A 61 -6.01 25.75 6.83
N LEU A 62 -4.77 26.24 6.82
CA LEU A 62 -3.76 25.84 5.84
C LEU A 62 -3.43 24.34 5.96
N PHE A 63 -3.24 23.84 7.18
CA PHE A 63 -3.03 22.42 7.45
C PHE A 63 -4.17 21.57 6.90
N LEU A 64 -5.42 21.96 7.21
CA LEU A 64 -6.60 21.24 6.74
C LEU A 64 -6.72 21.26 5.21
N ALA A 65 -6.44 22.40 4.57
CA ALA A 65 -6.41 22.52 3.12
C ALA A 65 -5.35 21.61 2.48
N CYS A 66 -4.14 21.55 3.04
CA CYS A 66 -3.08 20.66 2.59
C CYS A 66 -3.45 19.17 2.76
N ALA A 67 -4.03 18.80 3.91
CA ALA A 67 -4.45 17.43 4.19
C ALA A 67 -5.53 16.95 3.21
N TYR A 68 -6.55 17.77 2.95
CA TYR A 68 -7.58 17.46 1.95
C TYR A 68 -7.00 17.40 0.54
N SER A 69 -6.14 18.34 0.15
CA SER A 69 -5.51 18.35 -1.17
C SER A 69 -4.68 17.09 -1.42
N GLY A 70 -3.85 16.69 -0.45
CA GLY A 70 -3.06 15.46 -0.53
C GLY A 70 -3.95 14.22 -0.66
N THR A 71 -4.96 14.11 0.20
CA THR A 71 -5.90 12.97 0.21
C THR A 71 -6.67 12.86 -1.11
N LEU A 72 -7.20 13.98 -1.62
CA LEU A 72 -7.93 14.02 -2.89
C LEU A 72 -7.04 13.70 -4.10
N SER A 73 -5.77 14.12 -4.08
CA SER A 73 -4.80 13.79 -5.13
C SER A 73 -4.53 12.28 -5.20
N THR A 74 -4.29 11.64 -4.06
CA THR A 74 -4.09 10.18 -3.99
C THR A 74 -5.36 9.42 -4.37
N ALA A 75 -6.52 9.80 -3.82
CA ALA A 75 -7.80 9.15 -4.12
C ALA A 75 -8.14 9.23 -5.61
N SER A 76 -7.97 10.40 -6.23
CA SER A 76 -8.21 10.60 -7.66
C SER A 76 -7.29 9.71 -8.51
N THR A 77 -6.00 9.65 -8.17
CA THR A 77 -5.02 8.81 -8.89
C THR A 77 -5.39 7.33 -8.79
N SER A 78 -5.76 6.84 -7.60
CA SER A 78 -6.16 5.44 -7.39
C SER A 78 -7.45 5.09 -8.14
N ILE A 79 -8.48 5.95 -8.06
CA ILE A 79 -9.76 5.74 -8.78
C ILE A 79 -9.54 5.69 -10.29
N ASN A 80 -8.75 6.62 -10.82
CA ASN A 80 -8.46 6.66 -12.25
C ASN A 80 -7.61 5.48 -12.71
N ALA A 81 -6.65 5.04 -11.89
CA ALA A 81 -5.86 3.84 -12.18
C ALA A 81 -6.72 2.58 -12.19
N MET A 82 -7.61 2.39 -11.21
CA MET A 82 -8.53 1.24 -11.17
C MET A 82 -9.49 1.23 -12.37
N ALA A 83 -10.05 2.39 -12.72
CA ALA A 83 -10.89 2.53 -13.90
C ALA A 83 -10.11 2.18 -15.18
N ALA A 84 -8.87 2.67 -15.32
CA ALA A 84 -8.02 2.36 -16.48
C ALA A 84 -7.68 0.87 -16.56
N VAL A 85 -7.28 0.24 -15.44
CA VAL A 85 -6.95 -1.19 -15.37
C VAL A 85 -8.17 -2.04 -15.74
N THR A 86 -9.35 -1.71 -15.22
CA THR A 86 -10.58 -2.46 -15.56
C THR A 86 -10.98 -2.27 -17.02
N MET A 87 -10.79 -1.06 -17.56
CA MET A 87 -11.04 -0.78 -18.96
C MET A 87 -10.11 -1.58 -19.88
N GLU A 88 -8.81 -1.59 -19.59
CA GLU A 88 -7.79 -2.23 -20.42
C GLU A 88 -7.75 -3.75 -20.26
N ASP A 89 -7.84 -4.27 -19.03
CA ASP A 89 -7.67 -5.69 -18.75
C ASP A 89 -8.97 -6.51 -18.93
N LEU A 90 -10.13 -5.93 -18.60
CA LEU A 90 -11.41 -6.67 -18.61
C LEU A 90 -12.32 -6.28 -19.79
N LEU A 91 -12.45 -4.99 -20.07
CA LEU A 91 -13.45 -4.50 -21.04
C LEU A 91 -12.91 -4.46 -22.46
N ARG A 92 -11.68 -4.01 -22.68
CA ARG A 92 -11.08 -3.87 -24.02
C ARG A 92 -11.02 -5.20 -24.79
N PRO A 93 -10.68 -6.36 -24.19
CA PRO A 93 -10.73 -7.64 -24.89
C PRO A 93 -12.14 -8.06 -25.31
N ARG A 94 -13.19 -7.59 -24.61
CA ARG A 94 -14.60 -7.94 -24.85
C ARG A 94 -15.31 -6.96 -25.78
N LEU A 95 -14.87 -5.70 -25.82
CA LEU A 95 -15.57 -4.57 -26.47
C LEU A 95 -14.79 -4.00 -27.67
N VAL A 96 -14.12 -4.87 -28.43
CA VAL A 96 -13.21 -4.54 -29.55
C VAL A 96 -13.85 -3.66 -30.64
N HIS A 97 -15.19 -3.61 -30.72
CA HIS A 97 -15.92 -2.90 -31.79
C HIS A 97 -16.62 -1.61 -31.33
N MET A 98 -16.37 -1.12 -30.12
CA MET A 98 -17.01 0.11 -29.63
C MET A 98 -16.26 1.39 -30.03
N THR A 99 -17.02 2.45 -30.31
CA THR A 99 -16.49 3.78 -30.59
C THR A 99 -15.76 4.37 -29.38
N GLN A 100 -14.65 5.09 -29.61
CA GLN A 100 -13.85 5.77 -28.57
C GLN A 100 -14.68 6.64 -27.61
N LYS A 101 -15.71 7.34 -28.12
CA LYS A 101 -16.63 8.14 -27.30
C LYS A 101 -17.37 7.32 -26.23
N LYS A 102 -17.81 6.10 -26.59
CA LYS A 102 -18.48 5.20 -25.64
C LYS A 102 -17.49 4.61 -24.64
N LEU A 103 -16.27 4.31 -25.08
CA LEU A 103 -15.20 3.82 -24.21
C LEU A 103 -14.85 4.84 -23.11
N ILE A 104 -14.74 6.12 -23.48
CA ILE A 104 -14.53 7.22 -22.53
C ILE A 104 -15.71 7.37 -21.56
N LEU A 105 -16.95 7.24 -22.05
CA LEU A 105 -18.14 7.33 -21.20
C LEU A 105 -18.19 6.18 -20.18
N ILE A 106 -17.84 4.95 -20.59
CA ILE A 106 -17.73 3.80 -19.69
C ILE A 106 -16.61 4.00 -18.67
N SER A 107 -15.44 4.47 -19.10
CA SER A 107 -14.32 4.77 -18.19
C SER A 107 -14.71 5.82 -17.14
N ARG A 108 -15.40 6.89 -17.52
CA ARG A 108 -15.94 7.88 -16.57
C ARG A 108 -16.99 7.29 -15.64
N GLY A 109 -17.84 6.40 -16.14
CA GLY A 109 -18.81 5.66 -15.33
C GLY A 109 -18.15 4.75 -14.29
N LEU A 110 -17.06 4.07 -14.67
CA LEU A 110 -16.25 3.26 -13.75
C LEU A 110 -15.58 4.13 -12.68
N SER A 111 -14.99 5.27 -13.05
CA SER A 111 -14.42 6.21 -12.06
C SER A 111 -15.48 6.68 -11.05
N LEU A 112 -16.70 6.98 -11.51
CA LEU A 112 -17.81 7.32 -10.62
C LEU A 112 -18.17 6.16 -9.69
N LEU A 113 -18.29 4.94 -10.22
CA LEU A 113 -18.61 3.74 -9.46
C LEU A 113 -17.56 3.47 -8.36
N TYR A 114 -16.27 3.53 -8.69
CA TYR A 114 -15.20 3.38 -7.71
C TYR A 114 -15.19 4.50 -6.67
N GLY A 115 -15.49 5.75 -7.07
CA GLY A 115 -15.62 6.87 -6.14
C GLY A 115 -16.76 6.66 -5.14
N VAL A 116 -17.93 6.24 -5.60
CA VAL A 116 -19.06 5.88 -4.72
C VAL A 116 -18.68 4.71 -3.81
N GLY A 117 -18.03 3.68 -4.35
CA GLY A 117 -17.52 2.56 -3.55
C GLY A 117 -16.55 2.99 -2.43
N CYS A 118 -15.64 3.92 -2.71
CA CYS A 118 -14.73 4.47 -1.71
C CYS A 118 -15.48 5.19 -0.58
N ILE A 119 -16.51 5.99 -0.92
CA ILE A 119 -17.34 6.69 0.07
C ILE A 119 -18.12 5.69 0.94
N THR A 120 -18.68 4.65 0.33
CA THR A 120 -19.40 3.59 1.05
C THR A 120 -18.48 2.85 2.03
N VAL A 121 -17.27 2.48 1.61
CA VAL A 121 -16.28 1.83 2.49
C VAL A 121 -15.83 2.77 3.61
N ALA A 122 -15.64 4.07 3.33
CA ALA A 122 -15.33 5.06 4.36
C ALA A 122 -16.46 5.17 5.40
N ALA A 123 -17.72 5.19 4.98
CA ALA A 123 -18.86 5.20 5.90
C ALA A 123 -18.97 3.92 6.74
N LEU A 124 -18.67 2.76 6.13
CA LEU A 124 -18.63 1.46 6.83
C LEU A 124 -17.45 1.37 7.81
N SER A 125 -16.34 2.07 7.55
CA SER A 125 -15.17 2.03 8.42
C SER A 125 -15.44 2.60 9.82
N SER A 126 -16.40 3.52 9.94
CA SER A 126 -16.84 4.05 11.24
C SER A 126 -17.56 3.03 12.13
N LEU A 127 -17.97 1.88 11.56
CA LEU A 127 -18.56 0.76 12.31
C LEU A 127 -17.53 -0.28 12.74
N LEU A 128 -16.29 -0.17 12.25
CA LEU A 128 -15.22 -1.09 12.60
C LEU A 128 -14.47 -0.53 13.81
N ASP A 129 -14.43 -1.30 14.89
CA ASP A 129 -13.60 -0.98 16.07
C ASP A 129 -12.10 -1.10 15.78
N LEU A 130 -11.73 -1.67 14.63
CA LEU A 130 -10.36 -1.75 14.15
C LEU A 130 -9.94 -0.36 13.66
N GLY A 131 -8.97 0.26 14.34
CA GLY A 131 -8.46 1.59 13.98
C GLY A 131 -8.16 1.70 12.48
N VAL A 132 -8.62 2.78 11.85
CA VAL A 132 -8.68 2.93 10.38
C VAL A 132 -7.31 2.75 9.75
N LEU A 133 -6.28 3.34 10.38
CA LEU A 133 -4.89 3.27 9.92
C LEU A 133 -4.36 1.84 9.93
N GLN A 134 -4.54 1.11 11.04
CA GLN A 134 -4.12 -0.28 11.18
C GLN A 134 -4.86 -1.21 10.22
N GLY A 135 -6.18 -1.04 10.07
CA GLY A 135 -6.99 -1.81 9.13
C GLY A 135 -6.53 -1.62 7.69
N SER A 136 -6.25 -0.38 7.29
CA SER A 136 -5.81 -0.06 5.92
C SER A 136 -4.47 -0.71 5.56
N PHE A 137 -3.47 -0.65 6.46
CA PHE A 137 -2.17 -1.29 6.23
C PHE A 137 -2.24 -2.81 6.24
N THR A 138 -3.09 -3.38 7.08
CA THR A 138 -3.34 -4.83 7.12
C THR A 138 -3.88 -5.31 5.78
N VAL A 139 -4.93 -4.67 5.26
CA VAL A 139 -5.52 -5.01 3.95
C VAL A 139 -4.51 -4.81 2.83
N MET A 140 -3.77 -3.71 2.84
CA MET A 140 -2.71 -3.45 1.86
C MET A 140 -1.66 -4.56 1.86
N GLY A 141 -1.21 -5.01 3.03
CA GLY A 141 -0.25 -6.11 3.17
C GLY A 141 -0.79 -7.45 2.69
N VAL A 142 -2.02 -7.80 3.08
CA VAL A 142 -2.69 -9.08 2.73
C VAL A 142 -2.92 -9.20 1.22
N VAL A 143 -3.29 -8.11 0.54
CA VAL A 143 -3.55 -8.13 -0.91
C VAL A 143 -2.26 -7.95 -1.71
N SER A 144 -1.39 -7.01 -1.32
CA SER A 144 -0.18 -6.68 -2.10
C SER A 144 0.95 -7.70 -1.90
N GLY A 145 1.03 -8.33 -0.74
CA GLY A 145 2.08 -9.29 -0.39
C GLY A 145 2.13 -10.50 -1.34
N PRO A 146 1.01 -11.21 -1.58
CA PRO A 146 0.99 -12.32 -2.52
C PRO A 146 1.31 -11.91 -3.96
N LEU A 147 0.78 -10.76 -4.41
CA LEU A 147 1.07 -10.23 -5.75
C LEU A 147 2.57 -9.95 -5.92
N LEU A 148 3.19 -9.28 -4.94
CA LEU A 148 4.63 -9.05 -4.93
C LEU A 148 5.42 -10.37 -4.96
N GLY A 149 4.96 -11.39 -4.22
CA GLY A 149 5.58 -12.72 -4.20
C GLY A 149 5.63 -13.38 -5.57
N VAL A 150 4.56 -13.29 -6.37
CA VAL A 150 4.55 -13.84 -7.73
C VAL A 150 5.44 -13.05 -8.67
N PHE A 151 5.46 -11.73 -8.54
CA PHE A 151 6.36 -10.90 -9.33
C PHE A 151 7.83 -11.26 -9.06
N ILE A 152 8.19 -11.43 -7.78
CA ILE A 152 9.52 -11.91 -7.38
C ILE A 152 9.79 -13.29 -7.97
N LEU A 153 8.82 -14.21 -7.84
CA LEU A 153 8.93 -15.57 -8.34
C LEU A 153 9.16 -15.59 -9.86
N GLY A 154 8.43 -14.77 -10.62
CA GLY A 154 8.57 -14.66 -12.08
C GLY A 154 9.85 -13.94 -12.55
N MET A 155 10.33 -12.95 -11.80
CA MET A 155 11.54 -12.19 -12.17
C MET A 155 12.84 -12.92 -11.82
N PHE A 156 12.90 -13.58 -10.66
CA PHE A 156 14.13 -14.16 -10.14
C PHE A 156 14.25 -15.67 -10.35
N PHE A 157 13.14 -16.40 -10.50
CA PHE A 157 13.15 -17.86 -10.58
C PHE A 157 12.62 -18.36 -11.92
N PRO A 158 13.51 -18.67 -12.89
CA PRO A 158 13.11 -19.09 -14.24
C PRO A 158 12.50 -20.50 -14.26
N ALA A 159 12.70 -21.29 -13.20
CA ALA A 159 12.13 -22.62 -13.04
C ALA A 159 10.63 -22.62 -12.74
N THR A 160 10.06 -21.46 -12.42
CA THR A 160 8.65 -21.32 -12.04
C THR A 160 7.72 -21.67 -13.17
N ASN A 161 6.72 -22.51 -12.92
CA ASN A 161 5.68 -22.86 -13.89
C ASN A 161 4.34 -22.19 -13.54
N ARG A 162 3.37 -22.28 -14.46
CA ARG A 162 2.05 -21.65 -14.27
C ARG A 162 1.34 -22.19 -13.02
N LEU A 163 1.42 -23.50 -12.78
CA LEU A 163 0.80 -24.15 -11.62
C LEU A 163 1.44 -23.69 -10.30
N GLY A 164 2.76 -23.53 -10.26
CA GLY A 164 3.51 -22.99 -9.14
C GLY A 164 3.17 -21.52 -8.86
N ALA A 165 3.01 -20.70 -9.89
CA ALA A 165 2.57 -19.32 -9.71
C ALA A 165 1.15 -19.26 -9.12
N PHE A 166 0.18 -20.00 -9.66
CA PHE A 166 -1.20 -20.00 -9.15
C PHE A 166 -1.32 -20.59 -7.74
N SER A 167 -0.66 -21.72 -7.48
CA SER A 167 -0.63 -22.33 -6.15
C SER A 167 0.07 -21.44 -5.14
N GLY A 168 1.17 -20.78 -5.52
CA GLY A 168 1.86 -19.79 -4.71
C GLY A 168 0.92 -18.67 -4.28
N ILE A 169 0.22 -18.02 -5.22
CA ILE A 169 -0.78 -16.97 -4.91
C ILE A 169 -1.81 -17.48 -3.91
N PHE A 170 -2.37 -18.66 -4.19
CA PHE A 170 -3.45 -19.22 -3.38
C PHE A 170 -2.98 -19.48 -1.94
N VAL A 171 -1.83 -20.14 -1.76
CA VAL A 171 -1.25 -20.42 -0.44
C VAL A 171 -0.87 -19.12 0.27
N GLY A 172 -0.24 -18.17 -0.44
CA GLY A 172 0.10 -16.87 0.12
C GLY A 172 -1.13 -16.12 0.60
N TYR A 173 -2.21 -16.09 -0.18
CA TYR A 173 -3.46 -15.44 0.21
C TYR A 173 -4.12 -16.13 1.41
N CYS A 174 -4.16 -17.47 1.44
CA CYS A 174 -4.68 -18.23 2.60
C CYS A 174 -3.88 -17.95 3.89
N VAL A 175 -2.54 -17.94 3.81
CA VAL A 175 -1.68 -17.62 4.97
C VAL A 175 -1.89 -16.17 5.41
N SER A 176 -2.01 -15.24 4.47
CA SER A 176 -2.24 -13.82 4.78
C SER A 176 -3.58 -13.60 5.47
N LEU A 177 -4.65 -14.23 4.97
CA LEU A 177 -5.97 -14.17 5.58
C LEU A 177 -5.99 -14.82 6.96
N TRP A 178 -5.33 -15.98 7.11
CA TRP A 178 -5.18 -16.65 8.40
C TRP A 178 -4.51 -15.72 9.42
N LEU A 179 -3.40 -15.07 9.05
CA LEU A 179 -2.70 -14.14 9.94
C LEU A 179 -3.54 -12.91 10.27
N ALA A 180 -4.21 -12.32 9.28
CA ALA A 180 -5.08 -11.17 9.49
C ALA A 180 -6.23 -11.50 10.45
N VAL A 181 -6.98 -12.56 10.17
CA VAL A 181 -8.10 -13.00 11.04
C VAL A 181 -7.59 -13.38 12.43
N GLY A 182 -6.50 -14.13 12.53
CA GLY A 182 -5.91 -14.51 13.80
C GLY A 182 -5.47 -13.31 14.64
N SER A 183 -4.88 -12.29 14.02
CA SER A 183 -4.49 -11.05 14.72
C SER A 183 -5.68 -10.22 15.20
N THR A 184 -6.82 -10.30 14.52
CA THR A 184 -8.06 -9.64 14.96
C THR A 184 -8.76 -10.39 16.09
N LEU A 185 -8.66 -11.72 16.11
CA LEU A 185 -9.28 -12.56 17.14
C LEU A 185 -8.44 -12.63 18.42
N TYR A 186 -7.11 -12.61 18.29
CA TYR A 186 -6.15 -12.64 19.39
C TYR A 186 -5.25 -11.39 19.32
N PRO A 187 -5.79 -10.22 19.67
CA PRO A 187 -4.99 -9.00 19.66
C PRO A 187 -3.83 -9.13 20.67
N PRO A 188 -2.60 -8.74 20.31
CA PRO A 188 -1.47 -8.73 21.23
C PRO A 188 -1.75 -7.79 22.42
N SER A 189 -1.19 -8.13 23.59
CA SER A 189 -1.28 -7.24 24.76
C SER A 189 -0.53 -5.93 24.53
N GLU A 190 -0.91 -4.85 25.23
CA GLU A 190 -0.24 -3.54 25.13
C GLU A 190 1.26 -3.62 25.49
N GLU A 191 1.62 -4.54 26.38
CA GLU A 191 3.00 -4.83 26.79
C GLU A 191 3.79 -5.50 25.64
N THR A 192 3.16 -6.42 24.90
CA THR A 192 3.75 -7.07 23.71
C THR A 192 3.91 -6.11 22.54
N MET A 193 3.00 -5.13 22.40
CA MET A 193 3.09 -4.09 21.37
C MET A 193 4.15 -3.01 21.66
N GLY A 194 4.73 -3.00 22.87
CA GLY A 194 5.75 -2.03 23.27
C GLY A 194 5.23 -0.59 23.24
N VAL A 195 3.94 -0.39 23.55
CA VAL A 195 3.33 0.93 23.56
C VAL A 195 4.01 1.78 24.62
N LEU A 196 4.55 2.94 24.24
CA LEU A 196 5.19 3.83 25.22
C LEU A 196 4.14 4.36 26.21
N PRO A 197 4.43 4.32 27.52
CA PRO A 197 3.47 4.78 28.52
C PRO A 197 3.28 6.30 28.41
N SER A 198 2.00 6.70 28.32
CA SER A 198 1.54 8.08 28.44
C SER A 198 0.74 8.25 29.72
N TYR A 199 0.85 9.42 30.36
CA TYR A 199 0.25 9.72 31.66
C TYR A 199 -0.82 10.81 31.55
N THR A 200 -1.73 10.85 32.52
CA THR A 200 -2.78 11.89 32.66
C THR A 200 -2.52 12.85 33.83
N GLY A 201 -1.39 12.68 34.54
CA GLY A 201 -1.14 13.31 35.84
C GLY A 201 -0.99 14.84 35.83
N GLU A 202 -0.66 15.45 34.68
CA GLU A 202 -0.55 16.91 34.54
C GLU A 202 -1.65 17.50 33.62
N CYS A 203 -2.73 16.76 33.35
CA CYS A 203 -3.86 17.33 32.62
C CYS A 203 -4.63 18.32 33.49
N GLU A 204 -4.70 19.60 33.11
CA GLU A 204 -5.63 20.54 33.74
C GLU A 204 -7.07 20.05 33.53
N LEU A 205 -7.63 19.45 34.60
CA LEU A 205 -9.04 19.15 34.76
C LEU A 205 -9.65 20.28 35.57
N ASN A 206 -10.53 21.08 34.95
CA ASN A 206 -11.49 21.92 35.67
C ASN A 206 -12.56 21.01 36.28
N VAL A 207 -12.16 20.17 37.23
CA VAL A 207 -13.05 19.41 38.09
C VAL A 207 -12.81 19.94 39.49
N THR A 208 -13.86 20.53 40.07
CA THR A 208 -13.97 20.71 41.52
C THR A 208 -13.80 19.34 42.17
N LEU A 209 -12.56 19.02 42.56
CA LEU A 209 -12.25 17.85 43.36
C LEU A 209 -12.90 18.04 44.73
N ASN A 210 -14.11 17.49 44.89
CA ASN A 210 -14.64 17.20 46.21
C ASN A 210 -13.81 16.03 46.73
N SER A 211 -13.01 16.29 47.76
CA SER A 211 -12.09 15.34 48.35
C SER A 211 -12.85 14.10 48.88
N SER A 212 -12.86 13.03 48.11
CA SER A 212 -12.98 11.68 48.64
C SER A 212 -11.75 10.89 48.23
N THR A 213 -10.85 10.73 49.18
CA THR A 213 -9.74 9.77 49.14
C THR A 213 -10.31 8.35 49.03
N HIS A 214 -10.64 7.93 47.81
CA HIS A 214 -10.63 6.51 47.47
C HIS A 214 -9.24 6.21 46.91
N GLN A 215 -8.37 5.84 47.84
CA GLN A 215 -7.11 5.20 47.56
C GLN A 215 -7.45 3.83 46.98
N ASP A 216 -7.66 3.75 45.67
CA ASP A 216 -7.71 2.49 44.93
C ASP A 216 -6.29 1.91 44.95
N GLN A 217 -6.03 1.22 46.06
CA GLN A 217 -4.95 0.29 46.25
C GLN A 217 -5.16 -0.83 45.24
N LEU A 218 -4.70 -0.61 44.01
CA LEU A 218 -4.65 -1.63 42.96
C LEU A 218 -3.67 -2.68 43.47
N SER A 219 -4.26 -3.65 44.16
CA SER A 219 -3.60 -4.81 44.69
C SER A 219 -2.86 -5.46 43.53
N ILE A 220 -1.54 -5.52 43.64
CA ILE A 220 -0.70 -6.38 42.82
C ILE A 220 -1.05 -7.82 43.24
N SER A 221 -2.24 -8.24 42.86
CA SER A 221 -2.59 -9.64 42.71
C SER A 221 -1.85 -10.06 41.46
N THR A 222 -0.61 -10.49 41.66
CA THR A 222 0.17 -11.26 40.68
C THR A 222 -0.59 -12.56 40.46
N LEU A 223 -1.68 -12.49 39.70
CA LEU A 223 -2.45 -13.63 39.28
C LEU A 223 -1.60 -14.29 38.20
N LEU A 224 -0.88 -15.32 38.64
CA LEU A 224 -0.33 -16.44 37.89
C LEU A 224 -0.12 -16.15 36.41
N HIS A 225 1.15 -16.12 35.99
CA HIS A 225 1.56 -16.42 34.61
C HIS A 225 0.48 -17.26 33.89
N PRO A 226 -0.27 -16.69 32.93
CA PRO A 226 -0.89 -17.55 31.95
C PRO A 226 0.29 -18.16 31.22
N GLY A 227 0.47 -19.47 31.42
CA GLY A 227 1.63 -20.22 30.93
C GLY A 227 1.92 -19.88 29.47
N ASP A 228 3.23 -19.78 29.19
CA ASP A 228 3.86 -19.70 27.87
C ASP A 228 2.84 -19.88 26.73
N PRO A 229 2.27 -18.78 26.21
CA PRO A 229 1.20 -18.90 25.24
C PRO A 229 1.79 -19.58 24.01
N GLY A 230 1.43 -20.85 23.81
CA GLY A 230 2.11 -21.75 22.89
C GLY A 230 2.39 -21.10 21.55
N GLY A 231 3.50 -21.47 20.90
CA GLY A 231 4.14 -20.72 19.81
C GLY A 231 3.23 -20.14 18.71
N LEU A 232 2.04 -20.70 18.47
CA LEU A 232 0.99 -20.14 17.60
C LEU A 232 0.46 -18.76 18.05
N LEU A 233 0.33 -18.47 19.35
CA LEU A 233 -0.13 -17.16 19.83
C LEU A 233 0.94 -16.07 19.61
N ASN A 234 2.22 -16.45 19.69
CA ASN A 234 3.34 -15.56 19.36
C ASN A 234 3.35 -15.18 17.87
N PHE A 235 2.87 -16.03 16.97
CA PHE A 235 2.72 -15.69 15.55
C PHE A 235 1.66 -14.60 15.30
N TYR A 236 0.59 -14.56 16.11
CA TYR A 236 -0.43 -13.50 16.02
C TYR A 236 0.00 -12.19 16.68
N SER A 237 1.02 -12.24 17.53
CA SER A 237 1.64 -11.05 18.13
C SER A 237 2.57 -10.29 17.15
N MET A 238 2.78 -10.81 15.95
CA MET A 238 3.61 -10.18 14.93
C MET A 238 2.93 -8.92 14.37
N SER A 239 3.68 -7.82 14.23
CA SER A 239 3.14 -6.56 13.73
C SER A 239 2.52 -6.73 12.34
N TYR A 240 1.35 -6.12 12.13
CA TYR A 240 0.58 -6.15 10.88
C TYR A 240 1.39 -5.68 9.65
N LEU A 241 2.45 -4.88 9.85
CA LEU A 241 3.37 -4.46 8.79
C LEU A 241 4.12 -5.64 8.16
N TYR A 242 4.36 -6.72 8.90
CA TYR A 242 5.06 -7.90 8.41
C TYR A 242 4.15 -8.90 7.68
N PHE A 243 2.83 -8.73 7.71
CA PHE A 243 1.91 -9.65 7.03
C PHE A 243 2.21 -9.72 5.53
N GLY A 244 2.52 -8.58 4.91
CA GLY A 244 2.94 -8.54 3.50
C GLY A 244 4.21 -9.35 3.24
N ALA A 245 5.23 -9.25 4.10
CA ALA A 245 6.47 -9.99 3.95
C ALA A 245 6.29 -11.50 4.14
N MET A 246 5.48 -11.90 5.13
CA MET A 246 5.13 -13.30 5.37
C MET A 246 4.34 -13.88 4.18
N ALA A 247 3.39 -13.12 3.66
CA ALA A 247 2.62 -13.47 2.47
C ALA A 247 3.54 -13.68 1.25
N THR A 248 4.41 -12.71 0.96
CA THR A 248 5.38 -12.77 -0.14
C THR A 248 6.29 -13.99 0.00
N SER A 249 6.82 -14.25 1.20
CA SER A 249 7.69 -15.40 1.46
C SER A 249 6.96 -16.73 1.25
N SER A 250 5.72 -16.82 1.72
CA SER A 250 4.86 -17.99 1.52
C SER A 250 4.60 -18.27 0.04
N VAL A 251 4.29 -17.24 -0.76
CA VAL A 251 4.12 -17.39 -2.22
C VAL A 251 5.39 -17.93 -2.88
N VAL A 252 6.55 -17.37 -2.54
CA VAL A 252 7.82 -17.78 -3.15
C VAL A 252 8.15 -19.24 -2.79
N LEU A 253 8.02 -19.62 -1.52
CA LEU A 253 8.31 -20.97 -1.06
C LEU A 253 7.35 -22.00 -1.67
N ALA A 254 6.03 -21.78 -1.54
CA ALA A 254 5.03 -22.69 -2.08
C ALA A 254 5.12 -22.79 -3.62
N GLY A 255 5.30 -21.65 -4.28
CA GLY A 255 5.40 -21.59 -5.74
C GLY A 255 6.63 -22.31 -6.28
N LEU A 256 7.77 -22.24 -5.58
CA LEU A 256 8.96 -23.01 -5.94
C LEU A 256 8.75 -24.51 -5.72
N ILE A 257 8.25 -24.92 -4.56
CA ILE A 257 8.00 -26.33 -4.24
C ILE A 257 7.09 -26.97 -5.29
N VAL A 258 5.96 -26.32 -5.60
CA VAL A 258 5.01 -26.83 -6.59
C VAL A 258 5.64 -26.83 -8.00
N SER A 259 6.42 -25.80 -8.36
CA SER A 259 7.09 -25.75 -9.65
C SER A 259 8.10 -26.89 -9.84
N TYR A 260 8.87 -27.24 -8.81
CA TYR A 260 9.78 -28.38 -8.87
C TYR A 260 9.04 -29.71 -8.88
N ALA A 261 7.96 -29.85 -8.11
CA ALA A 261 7.17 -31.07 -8.04
C ALA A 261 6.40 -31.38 -9.34
N THR A 262 5.85 -30.36 -10.00
CA THR A 262 5.04 -30.52 -11.22
C THR A 262 5.85 -30.45 -12.52
N GLY A 263 7.17 -30.32 -12.42
CA GLY A 263 8.08 -30.18 -13.55
C GLY A 263 8.45 -28.71 -13.79
N PRO A 264 9.70 -28.31 -13.52
CA PRO A 264 10.12 -26.93 -13.67
C PRO A 264 10.11 -26.50 -15.14
N THR A 265 9.84 -25.23 -15.38
CA THR A 265 9.87 -24.66 -16.72
C THR A 265 11.29 -24.78 -17.28
N LYS A 266 11.45 -25.52 -18.37
CA LYS A 266 12.74 -25.65 -19.07
C LYS A 266 13.13 -24.30 -19.66
N ARG A 267 14.40 -23.90 -19.47
CA ARG A 267 14.93 -22.61 -19.95
C ARG A 267 14.75 -22.38 -21.45
N ASN A 268 14.79 -23.44 -22.26
CA ASN A 268 14.61 -23.36 -23.71
C ASN A 268 13.21 -22.86 -24.13
N ASN A 269 12.21 -22.90 -23.25
CA ASN A 269 10.86 -22.39 -23.53
C ASN A 269 10.72 -20.89 -23.21
N ILE A 270 11.73 -20.26 -22.61
CA ILE A 270 11.72 -18.85 -22.25
C ILE A 270 12.37 -18.07 -23.39
N LYS A 271 11.66 -17.07 -23.95
CA LYS A 271 12.21 -16.20 -25.01
C LYS A 271 13.47 -15.49 -24.50
N GLU A 272 14.54 -15.50 -25.30
CA GLU A 272 15.78 -14.81 -24.98
C GLU A 272 15.54 -13.29 -24.82
N GLY A 273 16.02 -12.73 -23.71
CA GLY A 273 15.81 -11.32 -23.34
C GLY A 273 14.64 -11.04 -22.39
N LEU A 274 13.89 -12.06 -21.96
CA LEU A 274 12.84 -11.90 -20.94
C LEU A 274 13.40 -11.84 -19.51
N LEU A 275 14.52 -12.51 -19.27
CA LEU A 275 15.20 -12.56 -17.97
C LEU A 275 16.20 -11.40 -17.84
N TRP A 276 16.28 -10.78 -16.66
CA TRP A 276 17.09 -9.58 -16.47
C TRP A 276 18.58 -9.78 -16.75
N TRP A 277 19.11 -10.99 -16.51
CA TRP A 277 20.50 -11.34 -16.83
C TRP A 277 20.75 -11.64 -18.32
N ASP A 278 19.72 -11.95 -19.11
CA ASP A 278 19.84 -12.17 -20.56
C ASP A 278 19.83 -10.85 -21.36
N LEU A 279 19.39 -9.74 -20.75
CA LEU A 279 19.44 -8.40 -21.37
C LEU A 279 20.88 -7.93 -21.66
N LYS A 280 21.86 -8.37 -20.87
CA LYS A 280 23.28 -8.01 -21.08
C LYS A 280 23.89 -8.66 -22.32
N LYS A 281 23.48 -9.88 -22.70
CA LYS A 281 24.03 -10.55 -23.90
C LYS A 281 23.69 -9.79 -25.18
N LYS A 282 22.46 -9.26 -25.27
CA LYS A 282 22.01 -8.49 -26.44
C LYS A 282 22.73 -7.16 -26.64
N GLN A 283 23.29 -6.56 -25.57
CA GLN A 283 24.10 -5.35 -25.71
C GLN A 283 25.55 -5.62 -26.13
N VAL A 284 26.04 -6.85 -25.96
CA VAL A 284 27.39 -7.25 -26.40
C VAL A 284 27.37 -7.68 -27.88
N ASP A 285 26.25 -8.22 -28.38
CA ASP A 285 26.09 -8.71 -29.77
C ASP A 285 25.60 -7.66 -30.78
N VAL A 286 25.89 -6.36 -30.58
CA VAL A 286 25.78 -5.36 -31.66
C VAL A 286 27.18 -5.07 -32.20
N PRO A 287 27.64 -5.74 -33.28
CA PRO A 287 28.87 -5.35 -33.94
C PRO A 287 28.70 -3.96 -34.54
N SER A 288 29.66 -3.08 -34.25
CA SER A 288 29.87 -1.83 -34.97
C SER A 288 30.22 -2.14 -36.43
N GLU A 289 29.23 -2.37 -37.28
CA GLU A 289 29.46 -2.42 -38.72
C GLU A 289 29.53 -0.97 -39.24
N ARG A 290 30.77 -0.45 -39.30
CA ARG A 290 31.10 0.75 -40.08
C ARG A 290 30.65 0.50 -41.53
N ARG A 291 29.72 1.30 -42.02
CA ARG A 291 29.51 1.49 -43.47
C ARG A 291 29.89 2.93 -43.85
N PRO A 292 30.78 3.14 -44.84
CA PRO A 292 31.20 4.47 -45.23
C PRO A 292 30.12 5.15 -46.09
N GLY A 293 29.87 6.44 -45.83
CA GLY A 293 29.40 7.42 -46.80
C GLY A 293 27.99 7.26 -47.39
N LYS A 294 27.03 7.98 -46.82
CA LYS A 294 26.37 9.10 -47.54
C LYS A 294 25.61 9.98 -46.55
N MET A 295 26.12 11.18 -46.42
CA MET A 295 25.56 12.30 -45.67
C MET A 295 24.21 12.69 -46.27
N SER A 296 23.13 12.55 -45.49
CA SER A 296 21.90 13.30 -45.72
C SER A 296 21.44 13.85 -44.37
N ARG A 297 21.64 15.15 -44.20
CA ARG A 297 21.19 15.95 -43.07
C ARG A 297 19.66 15.86 -42.98
N ARG A 298 19.14 15.37 -41.85
CA ARG A 298 17.87 15.85 -41.27
C ARG A 298 17.83 15.49 -39.79
N PHE A 299 18.15 16.46 -38.94
CA PHE A 299 17.56 16.55 -37.60
C PHE A 299 16.05 16.77 -37.76
N PRO A 300 15.22 16.24 -36.84
CA PRO A 300 14.56 17.15 -35.89
C PRO A 300 14.51 16.56 -34.46
N CYS A 301 14.94 17.31 -33.45
CA CYS A 301 14.10 18.16 -32.58
C CYS A 301 13.15 17.36 -31.66
N LEU A 302 13.61 17.22 -30.41
CA LEU A 302 12.76 17.21 -29.22
C LEU A 302 11.87 18.46 -29.21
N LEU A 303 10.54 18.31 -29.22
CA LEU A 303 9.58 19.18 -28.52
C LEU A 303 8.14 18.64 -28.67
N HIS A 304 7.55 18.33 -27.52
CA HIS A 304 6.17 18.66 -27.11
C HIS A 304 4.97 18.36 -28.03
N ASN A 305 4.01 17.63 -27.45
CA ASN A 305 2.55 17.59 -27.73
C ASN A 305 2.03 17.03 -29.06
N GLY A 306 1.30 15.93 -28.95
CA GLY A 306 0.04 15.72 -29.67
C GLY A 306 0.13 15.25 -31.13
N CYS A 307 0.32 13.95 -31.36
CA CYS A 307 -0.18 13.28 -32.57
C CYS A 307 -0.07 11.76 -32.45
N TRP A 308 -1.10 11.10 -31.90
CA TRP A 308 -1.27 9.65 -31.94
C TRP A 308 -2.42 9.20 -32.87
N ASP A 309 -2.92 10.09 -33.74
CA ASP A 309 -4.13 9.83 -34.55
C ASP A 309 -3.90 9.75 -36.07
N ARG A 310 -2.66 9.52 -36.55
CA ARG A 310 -2.41 9.49 -38.01
C ARG A 310 -1.49 8.38 -38.53
N CYS A 311 -1.23 7.34 -37.74
CA CYS A 311 -0.47 6.16 -38.22
C CYS A 311 -1.32 4.93 -38.56
N GLN A 312 -2.65 5.01 -38.52
CA GLN A 312 -3.53 3.85 -38.79
C GLN A 312 -4.38 3.98 -40.07
N ALA A 313 -4.16 5.00 -40.91
CA ALA A 313 -5.00 5.29 -42.08
C ALA A 313 -4.29 5.16 -43.44
N ASN A 314 -3.14 4.48 -43.56
CA ASN A 314 -2.45 4.39 -44.87
C ASN A 314 -1.79 3.04 -45.18
N LEU A 315 -2.38 1.93 -44.71
CA LEU A 315 -1.90 0.57 -45.00
C LEU A 315 -2.88 -0.30 -45.81
N ASN A 316 -3.98 0.25 -46.33
CA ASN A 316 -4.97 -0.48 -47.14
C ASN A 316 -5.10 0.02 -48.59
N ASN A 317 -3.99 0.38 -49.24
CA ASN A 317 -3.99 0.55 -50.69
C ASN A 317 -2.60 0.30 -51.29
N LYS A 318 -2.25 -0.99 -51.40
CA LYS A 318 -1.35 -1.58 -52.41
C LYS A 318 -1.16 -3.06 -52.08
N VAL A 319 -1.97 -3.92 -52.69
CA VAL A 319 -1.62 -5.19 -53.37
C VAL A 319 -2.94 -5.86 -53.76
N LYS A 320 -3.24 -5.80 -55.07
CA LYS A 320 -4.29 -6.49 -55.83
C LYS A 320 -5.74 -6.24 -55.43
#